data_AF-A0A453Q0D6-F1
#
_entry.id   AF-A0A453Q0D6-F1
#
_cell.length_a   1.000
_cell.length_b   1.000
_cell.length_c   1.000
_cell.angle_alpha   90.00
_cell.angle_beta   90.00
_cell.angle_gamma   90.00
#
_symmetry.space_group_name_H-M   'P 1'
#
loop_
_entity.id
_entity.type
_entity.pdbx_description
1 polymer ?
#
loop_
_entity_poly.entity_id
_entity_poly.type
_entity_poly.pdbx_seq_one_letter_code
_entity_poly.pdbx_strand_id
1 'polypeptide(L)'
;MRMPLVDGSFFSPQLYYIGLEYYDAFDLGFITNAEILEETYPAVAKSLHGDWIDDPAIPIVTGFLGKGWKSCAVTTLGRGGSDLTATAIGKALGLREIQVWKDVDGVLTCDPNIYANAVPVTYLTFDEAAELAYFGAQVLHPQSMQPAREGGIPVRVKNSYNRHAPGTLITKTRDMSKSILTSIVLKSNITMLDIVSTRMLGQYGFLAKVFSIFEDLGISVDSVATSEVSISLTLDPSKLWSRESIQQELDHVVEELEKIAVVHILQHKSIICLIGNVQRSYLILEKAFNVLRRNGVNVQISQGASKVNISLVVNDSEAKQCVQALHSAFFENDFLSEVEEADLAPSTETSQHSF
;
A
#
# COMPACT_ATOMS: atom_id res chain seq x y z
N MET A 1 -12.31 -21.41 -19.57
CA MET A 1 -13.67 -21.60 -18.99
C MET A 1 -13.94 -20.40 -18.07
N ARG A 2 -15.14 -19.79 -18.08
CA ARG A 2 -15.48 -18.69 -17.16
C ARG A 2 -16.19 -19.31 -15.96
N MET A 3 -15.49 -19.43 -14.83
CA MET A 3 -16.06 -19.91 -13.58
C MET A 3 -16.19 -18.71 -12.65
N PRO A 4 -17.41 -18.20 -12.39
CA PRO A 4 -17.60 -17.15 -11.39
C PRO A 4 -17.38 -17.76 -10.00
N LEU A 5 -16.65 -17.06 -9.15
CA LEU A 5 -16.30 -17.47 -7.79
C LEU A 5 -16.55 -16.27 -6.87
N VAL A 6 -17.17 -16.50 -5.72
CA VAL A 6 -17.45 -15.46 -4.73
C VAL A 6 -16.82 -15.85 -3.40
N ASP A 7 -15.93 -15.01 -2.88
CA ASP A 7 -15.53 -15.07 -1.48
C ASP A 7 -16.64 -14.43 -0.64
N GLY A 8 -17.15 -15.16 0.34
CA GLY A 8 -18.16 -14.65 1.26
C GLY A 8 -17.95 -15.12 2.68
N SER A 9 -17.62 -14.18 3.57
CA SER A 9 -17.74 -14.37 5.00
C SER A 9 -19.23 -14.29 5.37
N PHE A 10 -19.88 -15.44 5.54
CA PHE A 10 -21.30 -15.61 5.91
C PHE A 10 -22.33 -15.23 4.83
N PHE A 11 -22.34 -15.96 3.72
CA PHE A 11 -23.56 -16.09 2.92
C PHE A 11 -24.50 -17.14 3.55
N SER A 12 -25.76 -16.76 3.78
CA SER A 12 -26.79 -17.62 4.38
C SER A 12 -27.02 -18.91 3.57
N PRO A 13 -27.32 -20.07 4.21
CA PRO A 13 -27.71 -21.32 3.54
C PRO A 13 -28.95 -21.19 2.63
N GLN A 14 -29.65 -20.06 2.63
CA GLN A 14 -30.80 -19.81 1.74
C GLN A 14 -30.43 -19.71 0.25
N LEU A 15 -29.13 -19.71 -0.09
CA LEU A 15 -28.63 -19.57 -1.46
C LEU A 15 -28.58 -20.86 -2.28
N TYR A 16 -28.77 -22.03 -1.66
CA TYR A 16 -28.86 -23.32 -2.38
C TYR A 16 -29.93 -23.32 -3.48
N TYR A 17 -30.97 -22.49 -3.35
CA TYR A 17 -32.06 -22.38 -4.33
C TYR A 17 -31.66 -21.68 -5.65
N ILE A 18 -30.42 -21.22 -5.81
CA ILE A 18 -29.95 -20.45 -6.99
C ILE A 18 -28.73 -21.11 -7.66
N GLY A 19 -28.43 -22.40 -7.39
CA GLY A 19 -27.32 -23.11 -8.03
C GLY A 19 -25.94 -22.72 -7.51
N LEU A 20 -25.86 -22.47 -6.20
CA LEU A 20 -24.65 -22.09 -5.47
C LEU A 20 -24.21 -23.24 -4.57
N GLU A 21 -22.91 -23.52 -4.54
CA GLU A 21 -22.31 -24.56 -3.69
C GLU A 21 -21.34 -23.93 -2.70
N TYR A 22 -21.38 -24.36 -1.45
CA TYR A 22 -20.63 -23.73 -0.36
C TYR A 22 -19.43 -24.57 0.05
N TYR A 23 -18.28 -23.91 0.21
CA TYR A 23 -17.02 -24.52 0.59
C TYR A 23 -16.38 -23.79 1.76
N ASP A 24 -16.03 -24.55 2.79
CA ASP A 24 -15.10 -24.06 3.79
C ASP A 24 -13.66 -24.16 3.27
N ALA A 25 -12.93 -23.04 3.26
CA ALA A 25 -11.56 -22.99 2.71
C ALA A 25 -10.63 -24.03 3.36
N PHE A 26 -10.78 -24.27 4.66
CA PHE A 26 -9.99 -25.25 5.41
C PHE A 26 -10.24 -26.71 4.98
N ASP A 27 -11.39 -27.02 4.38
CA ASP A 27 -11.68 -28.34 3.82
C ASP A 27 -11.46 -28.40 2.30
N LEU A 28 -11.51 -27.25 1.62
CA LEU A 28 -11.28 -27.13 0.18
C LEU A 28 -9.82 -27.41 -0.23
N GLY A 29 -8.87 -27.17 0.67
CA GLY A 29 -7.44 -27.36 0.43
C GLY A 29 -6.56 -26.17 0.74
N PHE A 30 -7.03 -25.18 1.52
CA PHE A 30 -6.16 -24.13 2.04
C PHE A 30 -5.27 -24.66 3.16
N ILE A 31 -3.98 -24.82 2.89
CA ILE A 31 -2.99 -25.39 3.80
C ILE A 31 -2.06 -24.28 4.28
N THR A 32 -1.84 -24.18 5.60
CA THR A 32 -1.16 -23.04 6.21
C THR A 32 -0.13 -23.41 7.28
N ASN A 33 0.85 -22.54 7.46
CA ASN A 33 1.84 -22.55 8.55
C ASN A 33 2.17 -21.12 9.04
N ALA A 34 1.13 -20.33 9.31
CA ALA A 34 1.13 -18.85 9.42
C ALA A 34 1.10 -18.12 8.07
N GLU A 35 1.54 -18.78 6.99
CA GLU A 35 1.36 -18.35 5.60
C GLU A 35 0.67 -19.44 4.78
N ILE A 36 0.20 -19.11 3.56
CA ILE A 36 -0.31 -20.11 2.62
C ILE A 36 0.85 -20.92 2.06
N LEU A 37 0.74 -22.24 2.14
CA LEU A 37 1.73 -23.15 1.59
C LEU A 37 1.50 -23.41 0.10
N GLU A 38 2.56 -23.70 -0.65
CA GLU A 38 2.51 -23.98 -2.09
C GLU A 38 1.63 -25.21 -2.42
N GLU A 39 1.50 -26.15 -1.49
CA GLU A 39 0.60 -27.30 -1.60
C GLU A 39 -0.89 -26.89 -1.69
N THR A 40 -1.24 -25.68 -1.27
CA THR A 40 -2.60 -25.12 -1.38
C THR A 40 -3.05 -25.04 -2.84
N TYR A 41 -2.18 -24.58 -3.75
CA TYR A 41 -2.56 -24.33 -5.14
C TYR A 41 -3.03 -25.59 -5.88
N PRO A 42 -2.27 -26.71 -5.92
CA PRO A 42 -2.74 -27.93 -6.55
C PRO A 42 -3.92 -28.57 -5.79
N ALA A 43 -4.00 -28.44 -4.46
CA ALA A 43 -5.10 -28.99 -3.67
C ALA A 43 -6.44 -28.30 -4.00
N VAL A 44 -6.47 -26.96 -3.92
CA VAL A 44 -7.65 -26.15 -4.25
C VAL A 44 -8.06 -26.36 -5.70
N ALA A 45 -7.11 -26.38 -6.64
CA ALA A 45 -7.39 -26.60 -8.05
C ALA A 45 -8.02 -27.98 -8.30
N LYS A 46 -7.50 -29.02 -7.64
CA LYS A 46 -8.05 -30.38 -7.77
C LYS A 46 -9.48 -30.47 -7.24
N SER A 47 -9.76 -29.89 -6.06
CA SER A 47 -11.11 -29.91 -5.46
C SER A 47 -12.10 -29.16 -6.34
N LEU A 48 -11.84 -27.88 -6.64
CA LEU A 48 -12.76 -27.04 -7.40
C LEU A 48 -12.96 -27.52 -8.85
N HIS A 49 -11.92 -28.01 -9.52
CA HIS A 49 -12.09 -28.57 -10.87
C HIS A 49 -12.82 -29.91 -10.85
N GLY A 50 -12.59 -30.75 -9.84
CA GLY A 50 -13.27 -32.04 -9.71
C GLY A 50 -14.77 -31.84 -9.59
N ASP A 51 -15.18 -31.06 -8.60
CA ASP A 51 -16.60 -30.83 -8.31
C ASP A 51 -17.31 -30.13 -9.47
N TRP A 52 -16.67 -29.15 -10.11
CA TRP A 52 -17.23 -28.44 -11.26
C TRP A 52 -17.46 -29.34 -12.49
N ILE A 53 -16.64 -30.39 -12.68
CA ILE A 53 -16.83 -31.36 -13.78
C ILE A 53 -18.02 -32.28 -13.51
N ASP A 54 -18.22 -32.66 -12.25
CA ASP A 54 -19.26 -33.60 -11.84
C ASP A 54 -20.64 -32.92 -11.73
N ASP A 55 -20.73 -31.76 -11.08
CA ASP A 55 -21.95 -30.94 -10.98
C ASP A 55 -21.60 -29.44 -11.04
N PRO A 56 -21.76 -28.77 -12.19
CA PRO A 56 -21.32 -27.39 -12.37
C PRO A 56 -22.19 -26.40 -11.58
N ALA A 57 -21.72 -26.03 -10.38
CA ALA A 57 -22.32 -25.02 -9.51
C ALA A 57 -21.34 -23.88 -9.18
N ILE A 58 -21.86 -22.68 -8.91
CA ILE A 58 -21.02 -21.52 -8.56
C ILE A 58 -20.47 -21.72 -7.14
N PRO A 59 -19.14 -21.79 -6.94
CA PRO A 59 -18.58 -22.02 -5.61
C PRO A 59 -18.56 -20.73 -4.80
N ILE A 60 -19.05 -20.82 -3.57
CA ILE A 60 -18.95 -19.82 -2.52
C ILE A 60 -17.94 -20.35 -1.51
N VAL A 61 -16.77 -19.73 -1.45
CA VAL A 61 -15.67 -20.16 -0.57
C VAL A 61 -15.55 -19.20 0.61
N THR A 62 -15.34 -19.72 1.82
CA THR A 62 -15.03 -18.85 2.97
C THR A 62 -13.67 -18.18 2.83
N GLY A 63 -13.65 -16.86 2.90
CA GLY A 63 -12.42 -16.08 3.00
C GLY A 63 -11.73 -16.19 4.36
N PHE A 64 -10.49 -15.71 4.44
CA PHE A 64 -9.72 -15.51 5.69
C PHE A 64 -9.34 -16.78 6.47
N LEU A 65 -9.82 -17.96 6.07
CA LEU A 65 -9.61 -19.22 6.79
C LEU A 65 -8.66 -20.17 6.04
N GLY A 66 -8.04 -21.08 6.80
CA GLY A 66 -7.24 -22.18 6.28
C GLY A 66 -7.09 -23.31 7.30
N LYS A 67 -6.30 -24.32 6.96
CA LYS A 67 -6.02 -25.49 7.81
C LYS A 67 -4.54 -25.56 8.14
N GLY A 68 -4.21 -25.69 9.41
CA GLY A 68 -2.83 -25.82 9.86
C GLY A 68 -2.21 -27.14 9.41
N TRP A 69 -1.08 -27.10 8.70
CA TRP A 69 -0.40 -28.29 8.16
C TRP A 69 -0.12 -29.38 9.21
N LYS A 70 0.33 -28.98 10.40
CA LYS A 70 0.68 -29.92 11.49
C LYS A 70 -0.46 -30.18 12.47
N SER A 71 -1.21 -29.13 12.80
CA SER A 71 -2.24 -29.20 13.84
C SER A 71 -3.58 -29.70 13.32
N CYS A 72 -3.81 -29.63 12.00
CA CYS A 72 -5.10 -29.81 11.36
C CYS A 72 -6.21 -28.88 11.90
N ALA A 73 -5.86 -27.90 12.73
CA ALA A 73 -6.79 -26.93 13.29
C ALA A 73 -7.12 -25.87 12.24
N VAL A 74 -8.30 -25.25 12.38
CA VAL A 74 -8.67 -24.07 11.60
C VAL A 74 -7.74 -22.92 11.98
N THR A 75 -7.19 -22.27 10.96
CA THR A 75 -6.28 -21.13 11.08
C THR A 75 -6.88 -19.92 10.38
N THR A 76 -6.34 -18.74 10.68
CA THR A 76 -6.67 -17.50 9.99
C THR A 76 -5.49 -17.02 9.15
N LEU A 77 -5.79 -16.31 8.06
CA LEU A 77 -4.80 -15.82 7.10
C LEU A 77 -4.27 -14.41 7.42
N GLY A 78 -4.69 -13.81 8.54
CA GLY A 78 -4.23 -12.49 8.96
C GLY A 78 -4.76 -11.33 8.09
N ARG A 79 -4.04 -10.21 8.09
CA ARG A 79 -4.51 -8.97 7.44
C ARG A 79 -4.70 -9.16 5.94
N GLY A 80 -5.86 -8.76 5.44
CA GLY A 80 -6.23 -8.98 4.05
C GLY A 80 -6.52 -10.44 3.70
N GLY A 81 -6.84 -11.29 4.69
CA GLY A 81 -6.96 -12.73 4.44
C GLY A 81 -8.08 -13.13 3.48
N SER A 82 -9.20 -12.42 3.40
CA SER A 82 -10.23 -12.67 2.37
C SER A 82 -9.70 -12.36 0.97
N ASP A 83 -9.07 -11.19 0.80
CA ASP A 83 -8.39 -10.84 -0.45
C ASP A 83 -7.33 -11.90 -0.81
N LEU A 84 -6.61 -12.45 0.18
CA LEU A 84 -5.60 -13.48 -0.01
C LEU A 84 -6.23 -14.81 -0.44
N THR A 85 -7.38 -15.19 0.12
CA THR A 85 -8.17 -16.34 -0.34
C THR A 85 -8.52 -16.19 -1.83
N ALA A 86 -9.04 -15.02 -2.22
CA ALA A 86 -9.43 -14.74 -3.60
C ALA A 86 -8.24 -14.80 -4.58
N THR A 87 -7.09 -14.21 -4.23
CA THR A 87 -5.90 -14.27 -5.10
C THR A 87 -5.27 -15.65 -5.14
N ALA A 88 -5.30 -16.40 -4.04
CA ALA A 88 -4.81 -17.78 -3.99
C ALA A 88 -5.63 -18.70 -4.91
N ILE A 89 -6.97 -18.60 -4.88
CA ILE A 89 -7.85 -19.32 -5.81
C ILE A 89 -7.56 -18.91 -7.26
N GLY A 90 -7.39 -17.60 -7.50
CA GLY A 90 -7.03 -17.08 -8.83
C GLY A 90 -5.76 -17.72 -9.38
N LYS A 91 -4.69 -17.77 -8.57
CA LYS A 91 -3.41 -18.44 -8.90
C LYS A 91 -3.60 -19.95 -9.09
N ALA A 92 -4.32 -20.63 -8.20
CA ALA A 92 -4.55 -22.07 -8.25
C ALA A 92 -5.24 -22.51 -9.55
N LEU A 93 -6.25 -21.76 -10.00
CA LEU A 93 -7.04 -22.08 -11.19
C LEU A 93 -6.51 -21.43 -12.48
N GLY A 94 -5.49 -20.57 -12.40
CA GLY A 94 -4.98 -19.83 -13.56
C GLY A 94 -6.03 -18.90 -14.19
N LEU A 95 -6.80 -18.19 -13.36
CA LEU A 95 -7.88 -17.33 -13.84
C LEU A 95 -7.37 -16.10 -14.60
N ARG A 96 -8.22 -15.55 -15.47
CA ARG A 96 -7.91 -14.36 -16.28
C ARG A 96 -7.84 -13.07 -15.49
N GLU A 97 -8.57 -12.97 -14.38
CA GLU A 97 -8.62 -11.82 -13.49
C GLU A 97 -9.21 -12.24 -12.14
N ILE A 98 -8.83 -11.51 -11.09
CA ILE A 98 -9.40 -11.60 -9.75
C ILE A 98 -10.15 -10.29 -9.49
N GLN A 99 -11.38 -10.35 -8.99
CA GLN A 99 -12.18 -9.15 -8.68
C GLN A 99 -12.37 -9.00 -7.18
N VAL A 100 -12.01 -7.84 -6.64
CA VAL A 100 -12.32 -7.44 -5.26
C VAL A 100 -13.41 -6.38 -5.30
N TRP A 101 -14.50 -6.63 -4.59
CA TRP A 101 -15.66 -5.75 -4.55
C TRP A 101 -15.67 -4.96 -3.25
N LYS A 102 -15.69 -3.63 -3.37
CA LYS A 102 -15.71 -2.65 -2.29
C LYS A 102 -16.94 -1.73 -2.41
N ASP A 103 -16.96 -0.68 -1.61
CA ASP A 103 -17.99 0.37 -1.56
C ASP A 103 -17.61 1.66 -2.34
N VAL A 104 -16.41 1.69 -2.94
CA VAL A 104 -15.88 2.80 -3.75
C VAL A 104 -15.56 2.35 -5.18
N ASP A 105 -15.52 3.30 -6.12
CA ASP A 105 -15.26 3.09 -7.56
C ASP A 105 -13.79 2.73 -7.88
N GLY A 106 -13.22 1.81 -7.11
CA GLY A 106 -11.81 1.41 -7.18
C GLY A 106 -10.95 2.15 -6.17
N VAL A 107 -9.68 2.33 -6.54
CA VAL A 107 -8.71 3.15 -5.80
C VAL A 107 -8.84 4.60 -6.27
N LEU A 108 -8.79 5.53 -5.32
CA LEU A 108 -8.96 6.96 -5.58
C LEU A 108 -7.62 7.71 -5.53
N THR A 109 -7.59 8.85 -6.20
CA THR A 109 -6.44 9.79 -6.22
C THR A 109 -6.11 10.41 -4.86
N CYS A 110 -7.04 10.41 -3.91
CA CYS A 110 -6.81 10.64 -2.48
C CYS A 110 -8.02 10.09 -1.68
N ASP A 111 -7.99 10.21 -0.35
CA ASP A 111 -9.14 9.86 0.50
C ASP A 111 -10.31 10.83 0.26
N PRO A 112 -11.49 10.35 -0.16
CA PRO A 112 -12.66 11.20 -0.43
C PRO A 112 -13.20 11.89 0.82
N ASN A 113 -12.87 11.41 2.03
CA ASN A 113 -13.20 12.09 3.28
C ASN A 113 -12.31 13.30 3.56
N ILE A 114 -11.13 13.37 2.93
CA ILE A 114 -10.21 14.51 3.02
C ILE A 114 -10.54 15.52 1.91
N TYR A 115 -10.81 15.04 0.69
CA TYR A 115 -11.13 15.91 -0.44
C TYR A 115 -12.20 15.29 -1.36
N ALA A 116 -13.31 16.01 -1.52
CA ALA A 116 -14.51 15.50 -2.19
C ALA A 116 -14.34 15.24 -3.69
N ASN A 117 -13.40 15.94 -4.36
CA ASN A 117 -13.15 15.77 -5.79
C ASN A 117 -12.14 14.64 -6.08
N ALA A 118 -11.96 13.69 -5.16
CA ALA A 118 -11.15 12.51 -5.40
C ALA A 118 -11.71 11.70 -6.60
N VAL A 119 -10.89 11.54 -7.63
CA VAL A 119 -11.26 10.78 -8.84
C VAL A 119 -10.72 9.34 -8.81
N PRO A 120 -11.41 8.38 -9.44
CA PRO A 120 -10.91 7.00 -9.61
C PRO A 120 -9.63 6.91 -10.43
N VAL A 121 -8.69 6.11 -9.94
CA VAL A 121 -7.48 5.71 -10.65
C VAL A 121 -7.79 4.46 -11.46
N THR A 122 -7.76 4.53 -12.79
CA THR A 122 -8.19 3.42 -13.66
C THR A 122 -7.19 2.26 -13.70
N TYR A 123 -5.89 2.57 -13.62
CA TYR A 123 -4.81 1.58 -13.74
C TYR A 123 -3.74 1.80 -12.67
N LEU A 124 -3.30 0.71 -12.05
CA LEU A 124 -2.20 0.68 -11.10
C LEU A 124 -1.24 -0.45 -11.44
N THR A 125 0.02 -0.28 -11.07
CA THR A 125 0.94 -1.41 -10.95
C THR A 125 0.81 -2.07 -9.57
N PHE A 126 1.21 -3.33 -9.44
CA PHE A 126 1.30 -3.99 -8.13
C PHE A 126 2.21 -3.24 -7.14
N ASP A 127 3.29 -2.61 -7.64
CA ASP A 127 4.19 -1.83 -6.80
C ASP A 127 3.52 -0.53 -6.31
N GLU A 128 2.79 0.20 -7.17
CA GLU A 128 1.99 1.37 -6.74
C GLU A 128 0.90 0.97 -5.74
N ALA A 129 0.19 -0.14 -5.99
CA ALA A 129 -0.85 -0.62 -5.10
C ALA A 129 -0.31 -1.03 -3.72
N ALA A 130 0.89 -1.63 -3.66
CA ALA A 130 1.52 -2.01 -2.41
C ALA A 130 1.89 -0.78 -1.56
N GLU A 131 2.45 0.25 -2.18
CA GLU A 131 2.78 1.51 -1.50
C GLU A 131 1.52 2.23 -1.01
N LEU A 132 0.49 2.31 -1.86
CA LEU A 132 -0.82 2.86 -1.47
C LEU A 132 -1.39 2.16 -0.24
N ALA A 133 -1.42 0.84 -0.24
CA ALA A 133 -1.93 0.03 0.86
C ALA A 133 -1.10 0.21 2.14
N TYR A 134 0.22 0.32 2.02
CA TYR A 134 1.11 0.51 3.16
C TYR A 134 0.84 1.82 3.92
N PHE A 135 0.62 2.93 3.19
CA PHE A 135 0.35 4.23 3.80
C PHE A 135 -1.13 4.45 4.19
N GLY A 136 -1.96 3.42 4.06
CA GLY A 136 -3.33 3.42 4.58
C GLY A 136 -4.41 3.78 3.56
N ALA A 137 -4.09 3.86 2.27
CA ALA A 137 -5.15 3.88 1.26
C ALA A 137 -5.94 2.57 1.32
N GLN A 138 -7.27 2.65 1.19
CA GLN A 138 -8.16 1.49 1.24
C GLN A 138 -8.07 0.62 -0.03
N VAL A 139 -6.91 0.01 -0.27
CA VAL A 139 -6.61 -0.90 -1.39
C VAL A 139 -6.54 -2.35 -0.86
N LEU A 140 -5.99 -3.28 -1.63
CA LEU A 140 -5.64 -4.63 -1.16
C LEU A 140 -4.35 -4.59 -0.34
N HIS A 141 -4.27 -5.40 0.70
CA HIS A 141 -3.03 -5.57 1.46
C HIS A 141 -1.90 -6.12 0.57
N PRO A 142 -0.62 -5.69 0.74
CA PRO A 142 0.47 -6.19 -0.10
C PRO A 142 0.62 -7.71 -0.10
N GLN A 143 0.45 -8.36 1.06
CA GLN A 143 0.51 -9.83 1.16
C GLN A 143 -0.62 -10.50 0.38
N SER A 144 -1.83 -9.92 0.36
CA SER A 144 -2.94 -10.51 -0.38
C SER A 144 -2.77 -10.42 -1.89
N MET A 145 -1.97 -9.48 -2.39
CA MET A 145 -1.67 -9.37 -3.83
C MET A 145 -0.59 -10.34 -4.31
N GLN A 146 0.18 -10.95 -3.41
CA GLN A 146 1.34 -11.76 -3.79
C GLN A 146 1.01 -12.93 -4.72
N PRO A 147 -0.03 -13.76 -4.47
CA PRO A 147 -0.38 -14.85 -5.38
C PRO A 147 -0.74 -14.35 -6.79
N ALA A 148 -1.45 -13.21 -6.88
CA ALA A 148 -1.81 -12.60 -8.15
C ALA A 148 -0.58 -12.05 -8.90
N ARG A 149 0.35 -11.43 -8.17
CA ARG A 149 1.62 -10.91 -8.71
C ARG A 149 2.49 -12.04 -9.28
N GLU A 150 2.64 -13.14 -8.55
CA GLU A 150 3.42 -14.31 -8.96
C GLU A 150 2.78 -15.04 -10.15
N GLY A 151 1.45 -15.21 -10.12
CA GLY A 151 0.69 -15.81 -11.21
C GLY A 151 0.55 -14.92 -12.45
N GLY A 152 0.95 -13.64 -12.36
CA GLY A 152 0.75 -12.66 -13.44
C GLY A 152 -0.72 -12.36 -13.73
N ILE A 153 -1.60 -12.53 -12.72
CA ILE A 153 -3.05 -12.39 -12.85
C ILE A 153 -3.47 -10.98 -12.45
N PRO A 154 -4.14 -10.21 -13.33
CA PRO A 154 -4.65 -8.89 -12.99
C PRO A 154 -5.68 -8.94 -11.85
N VAL A 155 -5.63 -7.94 -10.96
CA VAL A 155 -6.62 -7.75 -9.89
C VAL A 155 -7.45 -6.51 -10.22
N ARG A 156 -8.78 -6.61 -10.13
CA ARG A 156 -9.68 -5.48 -10.36
C ARG A 156 -10.44 -5.13 -9.09
N VAL A 157 -10.33 -3.88 -8.65
CA VAL A 157 -11.13 -3.33 -7.54
C VAL A 157 -12.39 -2.70 -8.13
N LYS A 158 -13.57 -3.18 -7.71
CA LYS A 158 -14.89 -2.76 -8.21
C LYS A 158 -15.77 -2.24 -7.09
N ASN A 159 -16.79 -1.46 -7.45
CA ASN A 159 -17.82 -1.00 -6.51
C ASN A 159 -19.08 -1.87 -6.58
N SER A 160 -19.51 -2.39 -5.43
CA SER A 160 -20.75 -3.15 -5.28
C SER A 160 -22.02 -2.29 -5.48
N TYR A 161 -21.95 -1.01 -5.14
CA TYR A 161 -23.03 -0.03 -5.35
C TYR A 161 -23.07 0.52 -6.78
N ASN A 162 -21.94 0.52 -7.49
CA ASN A 162 -21.82 0.99 -8.88
C ASN A 162 -21.17 -0.07 -9.78
N ARG A 163 -21.94 -1.11 -10.11
CA ARG A 163 -21.44 -2.33 -10.79
C ARG A 163 -20.91 -2.09 -12.21
N HIS A 164 -21.35 -1.00 -12.84
CA HIS A 164 -20.97 -0.60 -14.20
C HIS A 164 -19.69 0.21 -14.24
N ALA A 165 -19.22 0.74 -13.11
CA ALA A 165 -17.92 1.40 -13.06
C ALA A 165 -16.80 0.43 -13.50
N PRO A 166 -15.81 0.92 -14.28
CA PRO A 166 -14.67 0.10 -14.69
C PRO A 166 -13.81 -0.33 -13.48
N GLY A 167 -13.82 0.48 -12.42
CA GLY A 167 -12.99 0.32 -11.24
C GLY A 167 -11.50 0.54 -11.54
N THR A 168 -10.64 -0.03 -10.70
CA THR A 168 -9.19 0.03 -10.85
C THR A 168 -8.64 -1.33 -11.26
N LEU A 169 -7.86 -1.37 -12.33
CA LEU A 169 -7.14 -2.57 -12.76
C LEU A 169 -5.67 -2.50 -12.29
N ILE A 170 -5.26 -3.49 -11.50
CA ILE A 170 -3.91 -3.64 -10.96
C ILE A 170 -3.18 -4.72 -11.76
N THR A 171 -2.04 -4.37 -12.38
CA THR A 171 -1.24 -5.25 -13.23
C THR A 171 0.25 -5.18 -12.90
N LYS A 172 1.07 -6.03 -13.54
CA LYS A 172 2.54 -5.97 -13.38
C LYS A 172 3.14 -4.69 -13.96
N THR A 173 2.64 -4.25 -15.11
CA THR A 173 3.05 -3.03 -15.80
C THR A 173 1.83 -2.33 -16.38
N ARG A 174 1.94 -1.02 -16.57
CA ARG A 174 0.97 -0.18 -17.27
C ARG A 174 1.71 0.86 -18.10
N ASP A 175 0.99 1.53 -19.00
CA ASP A 175 1.54 2.68 -19.70
C ASP A 175 1.74 3.85 -18.71
N MET A 176 2.98 4.33 -18.63
CA MET A 176 3.41 5.42 -17.75
C MET A 176 3.69 6.71 -18.52
N SER A 177 3.53 6.73 -19.85
CA SER A 177 3.91 7.85 -20.73
C SER A 177 3.25 9.17 -20.32
N LYS A 178 1.95 9.13 -20.00
CA LYS A 178 1.15 10.28 -19.54
C LYS A 178 1.00 10.37 -18.02
N SER A 179 1.58 9.43 -17.28
CA SER A 179 1.42 9.37 -15.83
C SER A 179 2.47 10.23 -15.15
N ILE A 180 2.04 11.24 -14.37
CA ILE A 180 2.92 12.01 -13.48
C ILE A 180 2.67 11.58 -12.04
N LEU A 181 1.52 11.96 -11.49
CA LEU A 181 1.10 11.57 -10.15
C LEU A 181 -0.12 10.65 -10.24
N THR A 182 -0.11 9.59 -9.46
CA THR A 182 -1.14 8.56 -9.44
C THR A 182 -2.11 8.79 -8.28
N SER A 183 -1.60 9.03 -7.07
CA SER A 183 -2.42 9.24 -5.88
C SER A 183 -1.64 9.93 -4.76
N ILE A 184 -2.36 10.56 -3.84
CA ILE A 184 -1.87 11.23 -2.65
C ILE A 184 -2.47 10.54 -1.43
N VAL A 185 -1.61 10.02 -0.56
CA VAL A 185 -2.02 9.32 0.67
C VAL A 185 -1.59 10.13 1.88
N LEU A 186 -2.42 10.12 2.92
CA LEU A 186 -2.11 10.76 4.19
C LEU A 186 -2.06 9.72 5.32
N LYS A 187 -0.93 9.65 6.01
CA LYS A 187 -0.76 8.89 7.26
C LYS A 187 -0.58 9.86 8.42
N SER A 188 -1.62 9.99 9.24
CA SER A 188 -1.65 10.93 10.38
C SER A 188 -1.18 10.32 11.69
N ASN A 189 -0.92 11.18 12.68
CA ASN A 189 -0.53 10.80 14.04
C ASN A 189 0.73 9.92 14.09
N ILE A 190 1.73 10.27 13.28
CA ILE A 190 3.04 9.63 13.33
C ILE A 190 3.93 10.31 14.38
N THR A 191 4.74 9.50 15.05
CA THR A 191 5.83 9.96 15.91
C THR A 191 7.13 9.85 15.14
N MET A 192 7.90 10.92 15.11
CA MET A 192 9.21 10.97 14.49
C MET A 192 10.29 11.13 15.56
N LEU A 193 11.39 10.38 15.41
CA LEU A 193 12.58 10.46 16.24
C LEU A 193 13.73 10.98 15.41
N ASP A 194 14.43 11.99 15.89
CA ASP A 194 15.69 12.45 15.30
C ASP A 194 16.85 12.10 16.24
N ILE A 195 17.80 11.31 15.74
CA ILE A 195 18.89 10.70 16.51
C ILE A 195 20.18 11.29 15.96
N VAL A 196 20.82 12.17 16.72
CA VAL A 196 22.02 12.91 16.30
C VAL A 196 23.24 12.40 17.06
N SER A 197 24.27 11.96 16.33
CA SER A 197 25.53 11.53 16.92
C SER A 197 26.70 11.74 15.96
N THR A 198 27.69 12.52 16.37
CA THR A 198 28.95 12.68 15.61
C THR A 198 29.75 11.38 15.51
N ARG A 199 29.42 10.38 16.34
CA ARG A 199 30.02 9.04 16.29
C ARG A 199 29.56 8.22 15.08
N MET A 200 28.57 8.69 14.31
CA MET A 200 28.17 8.06 13.04
C MET A 200 29.21 8.23 11.95
N LEU A 201 29.95 9.35 11.97
CA LEU A 201 30.93 9.68 10.94
C LEU A 201 32.07 8.66 10.90
N GLY A 202 32.16 7.93 9.79
CA GLY A 202 33.26 6.99 9.53
C GLY A 202 33.28 5.75 10.42
N GLN A 203 32.20 5.48 11.17
CA GLN A 203 32.07 4.30 12.02
C GLN A 203 31.02 3.33 11.45
N TYR A 204 31.34 2.05 11.42
CA TYR A 204 30.36 1.01 11.11
C TYR A 204 29.62 0.58 12.39
N GLY A 205 28.41 0.04 12.24
CA GLY A 205 27.65 -0.56 13.34
C GLY A 205 26.75 0.39 14.14
N PHE A 206 26.83 1.72 13.94
CA PHE A 206 25.91 2.64 14.62
C PHE A 206 24.45 2.39 14.23
N LEU A 207 24.16 2.28 12.92
CA LEU A 207 22.82 1.94 12.44
C LEU A 207 22.33 0.59 12.99
N ALA A 208 23.20 -0.43 13.00
CA ALA A 208 22.86 -1.73 13.55
C ALA A 208 22.49 -1.65 15.03
N LYS A 209 23.23 -0.86 15.81
CA LYS A 209 22.95 -0.64 17.24
C LYS A 209 21.62 0.09 17.47
N VAL A 210 21.32 1.11 16.66
CA VAL A 210 20.04 1.82 16.72
C VAL A 210 18.88 0.86 16.44
N PHE A 211 18.94 0.09 15.36
CA PHE A 211 17.85 -0.84 15.02
C PHE A 211 17.73 -2.04 15.98
N SER A 212 18.83 -2.49 16.60
CA SER A 212 18.80 -3.50 17.65
C SER A 212 17.96 -3.06 18.84
N ILE A 213 18.03 -1.77 19.24
CA ILE A 213 17.21 -1.24 20.34
C ILE A 213 15.72 -1.33 19.99
N PHE A 214 15.35 -0.98 18.75
CA PHE A 214 13.96 -1.11 18.30
C PHE A 214 13.49 -2.57 18.23
N GLU A 215 14.36 -3.48 17.79
CA GLU A 215 14.09 -4.93 17.75
C GLU A 215 13.86 -5.50 19.15
N ASP A 216 14.76 -5.21 20.10
CA ASP A 216 14.67 -5.66 21.49
C ASP A 216 13.38 -5.19 22.18
N LEU A 217 12.90 -4.01 21.79
CA LEU A 217 11.67 -3.41 22.30
C LEU A 217 10.42 -3.80 21.49
N GLY A 218 10.57 -4.52 20.38
CA GLY A 218 9.46 -4.95 19.53
C GLY A 218 8.77 -3.80 18.78
N ILE A 219 9.47 -2.69 18.55
CA ILE A 219 8.93 -1.48 17.91
C ILE A 219 9.28 -1.48 16.42
N SER A 220 8.26 -1.33 15.58
CA SER A 220 8.42 -1.27 14.13
C SER A 220 8.72 0.16 13.70
N VAL A 221 9.85 0.33 13.02
CA VAL A 221 10.18 1.56 12.29
C VAL A 221 9.50 1.52 10.92
N ASP A 222 8.98 2.67 10.48
CA ASP A 222 8.30 2.87 9.21
C ASP A 222 9.26 3.46 8.17
N SER A 223 9.62 4.74 8.29
CA SER A 223 10.54 5.42 7.39
C SER A 223 11.85 5.79 8.06
N VAL A 224 12.91 5.88 7.25
CA VAL A 224 14.28 6.21 7.67
C VAL A 224 14.86 7.24 6.70
N ALA A 225 15.42 8.31 7.25
CA ALA A 225 16.26 9.26 6.54
C ALA A 225 17.57 9.44 7.29
N THR A 226 18.68 9.57 6.57
CA THR A 226 20.02 9.70 7.18
C THR A 226 20.74 10.93 6.66
N SER A 227 21.45 11.61 7.54
CA SER A 227 22.56 12.50 7.22
C SER A 227 23.89 11.85 7.63
N GLU A 228 24.99 12.58 7.50
CA GLU A 228 26.30 12.12 7.95
C GLU A 228 26.40 11.92 9.46
N VAL A 229 25.58 12.65 10.24
CA VAL A 229 25.62 12.67 11.72
C VAL A 229 24.27 12.45 12.37
N SER A 230 23.21 12.23 11.60
CA SER A 230 21.87 12.02 12.16
C SER A 230 21.06 10.97 11.41
N ILE A 231 20.11 10.40 12.11
CA ILE A 231 19.08 9.49 11.58
C ILE A 231 17.74 10.02 12.03
N SER A 232 16.84 10.23 11.10
CA SER A 232 15.45 10.52 11.39
C SER A 232 14.58 9.31 11.07
N LEU A 233 13.76 8.90 12.02
CA LEU A 233 12.92 7.70 11.95
C LEU A 233 11.46 8.06 12.18
N THR A 234 10.53 7.41 11.48
CA THR A 234 9.10 7.45 11.83
C THR A 234 8.67 6.11 12.41
N LEU A 235 7.77 6.14 13.39
CA LEU A 235 7.24 4.94 14.04
C LEU A 235 5.84 4.62 13.52
N ASP A 236 5.53 3.32 13.36
CA ASP A 236 4.19 2.89 12.97
C ASP A 236 3.21 3.10 14.14
N PRO A 237 2.21 4.00 14.00
CA PRO A 237 1.26 4.25 15.05
C PRO A 237 0.50 2.96 15.40
N SER A 238 0.13 2.14 14.40
CA SER A 238 -0.79 1.01 14.57
C SER A 238 -0.28 -0.11 15.49
N LYS A 239 1.03 -0.18 15.75
CA LYS A 239 1.64 -1.13 16.70
C LYS A 239 1.88 -0.55 18.09
N LEU A 240 1.89 0.78 18.22
CA LEU A 240 1.99 1.47 19.50
C LEU A 240 0.62 1.53 20.22
N TRP A 241 -0.49 1.71 19.49
CA TRP A 241 -1.82 1.99 20.09
C TRP A 241 -2.55 0.82 20.78
N SER A 242 -1.96 -0.37 20.89
CA SER A 242 -2.62 -1.49 21.59
C SER A 242 -2.41 -1.48 23.11
N ARG A 243 -1.67 -0.51 23.66
CA ARG A 243 -1.25 -0.49 25.06
C ARG A 243 -1.54 0.86 25.73
N GLU A 244 -2.03 0.84 26.97
CA GLU A 244 -2.17 2.03 27.83
C GLU A 244 -0.81 2.70 28.17
N SER A 245 0.31 2.12 27.73
CA SER A 245 1.69 2.45 28.11
C SER A 245 2.55 3.05 26.98
N ILE A 246 1.96 3.63 25.92
CA ILE A 246 2.72 4.19 24.77
C ILE A 246 3.80 5.17 25.19
N GLN A 247 3.46 6.07 26.12
CA GLN A 247 4.43 7.06 26.60
C GLN A 247 5.59 6.39 27.32
N GLN A 248 5.34 5.34 28.11
CA GLN A 248 6.39 4.59 28.81
C GLN A 248 7.30 3.84 27.84
N GLU A 249 6.74 3.26 26.77
CA GLU A 249 7.53 2.58 25.74
C GLU A 249 8.40 3.59 24.97
N LEU A 250 7.85 4.76 24.61
CA LEU A 250 8.62 5.83 23.97
C LEU A 250 9.71 6.39 24.88
N ASP A 251 9.39 6.64 26.16
CA ASP A 251 10.36 7.12 27.15
C ASP A 251 11.51 6.11 27.30
N HIS A 252 11.20 4.81 27.30
CA HIS A 252 12.22 3.76 27.39
C HIS A 252 13.09 3.66 26.13
N VAL A 253 12.50 3.76 24.94
CA VAL A 253 13.27 3.85 23.67
C VAL A 253 14.25 5.02 23.72
N VAL A 254 13.78 6.17 24.18
CA VAL A 254 14.58 7.39 24.25
C VAL A 254 15.71 7.23 25.25
N GLU A 255 15.44 6.68 26.44
CA GLU A 255 16.46 6.39 27.46
C GLU A 255 17.57 5.47 26.91
N GLU A 256 17.23 4.42 26.17
CA GLU A 256 18.21 3.51 25.56
C GLU A 256 19.01 4.19 24.44
N LEU A 257 18.36 4.99 23.59
CA LEU A 257 19.02 5.72 22.50
C LEU A 257 19.91 6.87 23.01
N GLU A 258 19.52 7.53 24.10
CA GLU A 258 20.29 8.62 24.72
C GLU A 258 21.65 8.15 25.28
N LYS A 259 21.82 6.85 25.51
CA LYS A 259 23.13 6.26 25.86
C LYS A 259 24.16 6.37 24.72
N ILE A 260 23.71 6.58 23.49
CA ILE A 260 24.57 6.56 22.29
C ILE A 260 24.46 7.81 21.40
N ALA A 261 23.43 8.63 21.57
CA ALA A 261 23.11 9.77 20.72
C ALA A 261 22.31 10.84 21.48
N VAL A 262 22.13 12.02 20.87
CA VAL A 262 21.11 12.98 21.29
C VAL A 262 19.82 12.65 20.56
N VAL A 263 18.70 12.58 21.26
CA VAL A 263 17.40 12.17 20.69
C VAL A 263 16.40 13.32 20.80
N HIS A 264 15.70 13.60 19.70
CA HIS A 264 14.59 14.55 19.67
C HIS A 264 13.32 13.83 19.24
N ILE A 265 12.26 13.95 20.05
CA ILE A 265 10.95 13.39 19.73
C ILE A 265 10.08 14.50 19.12
N LEU A 266 9.52 14.20 17.95
CA LEU A 266 8.60 15.06 17.22
C LEU A 266 7.27 14.33 17.08
N GLN A 267 6.32 14.69 17.94
CA GLN A 267 4.95 14.18 17.89
C GLN A 267 4.06 15.07 17.01
N HIS A 268 2.83 14.61 16.76
CA HIS A 268 1.82 15.31 15.97
C HIS A 268 2.27 15.63 14.53
N LYS A 269 2.91 14.64 13.91
CA LYS A 269 3.35 14.71 12.52
C LYS A 269 2.46 13.84 11.64
N SER A 270 2.45 14.18 10.37
CA SER A 270 1.76 13.46 9.31
C SER A 270 2.72 13.20 8.16
N ILE A 271 2.57 12.05 7.50
CA ILE A 271 3.25 11.75 6.23
C ILE A 271 2.25 11.94 5.09
N ILE A 272 2.61 12.80 4.13
CA ILE A 272 1.95 12.89 2.83
C ILE A 272 2.80 12.10 1.84
N CYS A 273 2.23 11.05 1.28
CA CYS A 273 2.89 10.21 0.28
C CYS A 273 2.36 10.54 -1.11
N LEU A 274 3.27 10.92 -2.00
CA LEU A 274 3.01 11.17 -3.40
C LEU A 274 3.39 9.90 -4.18
N ILE A 275 2.38 9.13 -4.58
CA ILE A 275 2.56 7.93 -5.40
C ILE A 275 2.50 8.34 -6.86
N GLY A 276 3.56 8.11 -7.62
CA GLY A 276 3.65 8.58 -9.00
C GLY A 276 4.82 8.01 -9.79
N ASN A 277 5.03 8.57 -10.97
CA ASN A 277 6.07 8.15 -11.89
C ASN A 277 7.43 8.73 -11.48
N VAL A 278 8.31 7.90 -10.90
CA VAL A 278 9.65 8.33 -10.46
C VAL A 278 10.52 8.86 -11.60
N GLN A 279 10.30 8.44 -12.85
CA GLN A 279 11.03 8.96 -14.01
C GLN A 279 10.76 10.45 -14.23
N ARG A 280 9.63 10.94 -13.72
CA ARG A 280 9.20 12.34 -13.73
C ARG A 280 9.19 12.94 -12.32
N SER A 281 9.99 12.39 -11.40
CA SER A 281 10.05 12.82 -9.99
C SER A 281 10.38 14.31 -9.83
N TYR A 282 11.23 14.88 -10.69
CA TYR A 282 11.57 16.29 -10.64
C TYR A 282 10.35 17.20 -10.82
N LEU A 283 9.43 16.87 -11.75
CA LEU A 283 8.18 17.61 -11.97
C LEU A 283 7.26 17.51 -10.74
N ILE A 284 7.16 16.30 -10.15
CA ILE A 284 6.35 16.06 -8.95
C ILE A 284 6.89 16.91 -7.79
N LEU A 285 8.19 16.86 -7.54
CA LEU A 285 8.83 17.60 -6.47
C LEU A 285 8.68 19.11 -6.68
N GLU A 286 9.02 19.63 -7.87
CA GLU A 286 8.90 21.06 -8.17
C GLU A 286 7.48 21.58 -7.93
N LYS A 287 6.47 20.90 -8.48
CA LYS A 287 5.08 21.30 -8.31
C LYS A 287 4.65 21.19 -6.84
N ALA A 288 5.00 20.11 -6.15
CA ALA A 288 4.67 19.91 -4.75
C ALA A 288 5.28 21.01 -3.86
N PHE A 289 6.58 21.29 -3.98
CA PHE A 289 7.24 22.35 -3.20
C PHE A 289 6.69 23.73 -3.51
N ASN A 290 6.32 24.01 -4.77
CA ASN A 290 5.69 25.27 -5.12
C ASN A 290 4.34 25.45 -4.43
N VAL A 291 3.53 24.38 -4.34
CA VAL A 291 2.24 24.40 -3.62
C VAL A 291 2.47 24.59 -2.12
N LEU A 292 3.40 23.85 -1.52
CA LEU A 292 3.69 23.92 -0.08
C LEU A 292 4.23 25.29 0.31
N ARG A 293 5.13 25.87 -0.50
CA ARG A 293 5.66 27.23 -0.31
C ARG A 293 4.55 28.28 -0.31
N ARG A 294 3.59 28.19 -1.24
CA ARG A 294 2.45 29.13 -1.31
C ARG A 294 1.54 29.04 -0.09
N ASN A 295 1.47 27.87 0.54
CA ASN A 295 0.70 27.64 1.75
C ASN A 295 1.51 27.90 3.04
N GLY A 296 2.80 28.27 2.95
CA GLY A 296 3.65 28.52 4.10
C GLY A 296 3.99 27.26 4.92
N VAL A 297 3.93 26.09 4.29
CA VAL A 297 4.12 24.79 4.94
C VAL A 297 5.60 24.40 4.88
N ASN A 298 6.19 24.12 6.04
CA ASN A 298 7.53 23.57 6.14
C ASN A 298 7.47 22.05 6.07
N VAL A 299 8.34 21.45 5.26
CA VAL A 299 8.36 19.99 5.10
C VAL A 299 9.73 19.41 5.44
N GLN A 300 9.72 18.22 6.02
CA GLN A 300 10.89 17.37 6.15
C GLN A 300 10.76 16.26 5.13
N ILE A 301 11.79 16.07 4.29
CA ILE A 301 11.73 15.15 3.16
C ILE A 301 12.24 13.79 3.60
N SER A 302 11.48 12.75 3.28
CA SER A 302 11.96 11.37 3.32
C SER A 302 11.68 10.74 1.95
N GLN A 303 12.65 10.82 1.04
CA GLN A 303 12.61 10.03 -0.18
C GLN A 303 13.36 8.72 0.08
N GLY A 304 12.61 7.64 0.25
CA GLY A 304 13.16 6.30 0.43
C GLY A 304 13.67 5.68 -0.87
N ALA A 305 14.06 4.39 -0.80
CA ALA A 305 14.49 3.59 -1.95
C ALA A 305 13.33 3.15 -2.89
N SER A 306 12.11 3.58 -2.62
CA SER A 306 10.93 3.22 -3.41
C SER A 306 11.00 3.85 -4.81
N LYS A 307 10.59 3.07 -5.81
CA LYS A 307 10.57 3.49 -7.22
C LYS A 307 9.28 4.22 -7.61
N VAL A 308 8.36 4.45 -6.69
CA VAL A 308 7.05 5.07 -7.01
C VAL A 308 6.54 6.01 -5.92
N ASN A 309 7.26 6.19 -4.81
CA ASN A 309 6.78 6.93 -3.63
C ASN A 309 7.74 8.05 -3.22
N ILE A 310 7.19 9.22 -2.92
CA ILE A 310 7.88 10.36 -2.29
C ILE A 310 7.10 10.74 -1.03
N SER A 311 7.75 10.63 0.13
CA SER A 311 7.12 10.93 1.42
C SER A 311 7.57 12.30 1.95
N LEU A 312 6.60 13.12 2.34
CA LEU A 312 6.78 14.44 2.91
C LEU A 312 6.20 14.45 4.33
N VAL A 313 7.01 14.79 5.32
CA VAL A 313 6.56 14.91 6.71
C VAL A 313 6.18 16.36 6.98
N VAL A 314 4.96 16.55 7.47
CA VAL A 314 4.34 17.84 7.81
C VAL A 314 3.74 17.80 9.22
N ASN A 315 3.31 18.94 9.76
CA ASN A 315 2.53 18.93 11.00
C ASN A 315 1.12 18.39 10.76
N ASP A 316 0.54 17.71 11.76
CA ASP A 316 -0.84 17.20 11.66
C ASP A 316 -1.86 18.32 11.41
N SER A 317 -1.63 19.51 11.95
CA SER A 317 -2.53 20.66 11.82
C SER A 317 -2.68 21.18 10.39
N GLU A 318 -1.67 20.97 9.53
CA GLU A 318 -1.65 21.46 8.14
C GLU A 318 -1.83 20.34 7.11
N ALA A 319 -1.73 19.07 7.52
CA ALA A 319 -1.74 17.90 6.67
C ALA A 319 -2.93 17.82 5.70
N LYS A 320 -4.16 17.96 6.21
CA LYS A 320 -5.37 17.87 5.37
C LYS A 320 -5.42 18.99 4.33
N GLN A 321 -5.09 20.22 4.73
CA GLN A 321 -5.03 21.35 3.81
C GLN A 321 -3.97 21.13 2.72
N CYS A 322 -2.81 20.57 3.09
CA CYS A 322 -1.76 20.23 2.12
C CYS A 322 -2.25 19.21 1.09
N VAL A 323 -2.94 18.15 1.53
CA VAL A 323 -3.50 17.13 0.61
C VAL A 323 -4.49 17.77 -0.36
N GLN A 324 -5.38 18.62 0.12
CA GLN A 324 -6.36 19.33 -0.73
C GLN A 324 -5.66 20.23 -1.76
N ALA A 325 -4.69 21.03 -1.32
CA ALA A 325 -3.95 21.95 -2.18
C ALA A 325 -3.11 21.20 -3.24
N LEU A 326 -2.46 20.10 -2.83
CA LEU A 326 -1.70 19.24 -3.74
C LEU A 326 -2.64 18.57 -4.74
N HIS A 327 -3.76 18.01 -4.28
CA HIS A 327 -4.73 17.33 -5.15
C HIS A 327 -5.25 18.29 -6.24
N SER A 328 -5.73 19.47 -5.85
CA SER A 328 -6.19 20.48 -6.81
C SER A 328 -5.08 20.90 -7.79
N ALA A 329 -3.83 21.04 -7.32
CA ALA A 329 -2.71 21.42 -8.19
C ALA A 329 -2.30 20.34 -9.21
N PHE A 330 -2.46 19.05 -8.88
CA PHE A 330 -2.05 17.93 -9.74
C PHE A 330 -3.18 17.40 -10.63
N PHE A 331 -4.41 17.40 -10.14
CA PHE A 331 -5.53 16.71 -10.79
C PHE A 331 -6.62 17.63 -11.35
N GLU A 332 -6.64 18.93 -10.98
CA GLU A 332 -7.69 19.86 -11.42
C GLU A 332 -7.18 21.03 -12.28
N ASN A 333 -6.00 21.58 -11.99
CA ASN A 333 -5.50 22.80 -12.64
C ASN A 333 -4.76 22.56 -13.98
N ASP A 334 -5.25 21.64 -14.82
CA ASP A 334 -4.72 21.38 -16.17
C ASP A 334 -3.20 21.11 -16.26
N PHE A 335 -2.53 20.79 -15.15
CA PHE A 335 -1.08 20.63 -15.05
C PHE A 335 -0.52 19.61 -16.04
N LEU A 336 -1.27 18.54 -16.32
CA LEU A 336 -0.89 17.53 -17.30
C LEU A 336 -0.83 18.11 -18.71
N SER A 337 -1.72 19.05 -19.06
CA SER A 337 -1.71 19.72 -20.36
C SER A 337 -0.55 20.70 -20.49
N GLU A 338 -0.20 21.45 -19.43
CA GLU A 338 0.95 22.35 -19.41
C GLU A 338 2.27 21.59 -19.63
N VAL A 339 2.39 20.40 -19.03
CA VAL A 339 3.58 19.54 -19.21
C VAL A 339 3.61 18.92 -20.61
N GLU A 340 2.47 18.48 -21.15
CA GLU A 340 2.41 17.96 -22.53
C GLU A 340 2.76 19.06 -23.56
N GLU A 341 2.33 20.31 -23.36
CA GLU A 341 2.71 21.46 -24.20
C GLU A 341 4.20 21.80 -24.09
N ALA A 342 4.78 21.72 -22.89
CA ALA A 342 6.21 21.94 -22.65
C ALA A 342 7.09 20.83 -23.26
N ASP A 343 6.66 19.57 -23.17
CA ASP A 343 7.35 18.42 -23.79
C ASP A 343 7.28 18.47 -25.34
N LEU A 344 6.26 19.12 -25.91
CA LEU A 344 6.07 19.30 -27.36
C LEU A 344 6.72 20.57 -27.93
N ALA A 345 7.16 21.51 -27.08
CA ALA A 345 7.86 22.69 -27.53
C ALA A 345 9.23 22.30 -28.13
N PRO A 346 9.53 22.66 -29.40
CA PRO A 346 10.83 22.38 -29.97
C PRO A 346 11.91 23.04 -29.12
N SER A 347 12.97 22.31 -28.78
CA SER A 347 14.14 22.80 -28.07
C SER A 347 14.81 23.93 -28.86
N THR A 348 14.34 25.15 -28.66
CA THR A 348 14.96 26.34 -29.23
C THR A 348 16.25 26.64 -28.46
N GLU A 349 17.35 26.55 -29.22
CA GLU A 349 18.64 27.18 -28.99
C GLU A 349 19.59 26.54 -27.97
N THR A 350 20.58 25.81 -28.50
CA THR A 350 21.97 26.03 -28.09
C THR A 350 22.82 26.19 -29.35
N SER A 351 22.72 27.38 -29.92
CA SER A 351 23.70 27.90 -30.85
C SER A 351 25.00 28.15 -30.09
N GLN A 352 26.08 27.57 -30.61
CA GLN A 352 27.45 28.08 -30.59
C GLN A 352 27.94 28.75 -29.29
N HIS A 353 28.81 28.06 -28.56
CA HIS A 353 30.12 28.63 -28.26
C HIS A 353 31.13 27.50 -28.01
N SER A 354 31.89 27.20 -29.06
CA SER A 354 33.21 26.58 -28.94
C SER A 354 34.16 27.65 -28.44
N PHE A 355 34.82 27.42 -27.30
CA PHE A 355 36.22 27.78 -27.05
C PHE A 355 36.78 26.88 -25.95
#